data_AF-A0A7V9UM17-F1
#
_entry.id   AF-A0A7V9UM17-F1
#
_cell.length_a   1.000
_cell.length_b   1.000
_cell.length_c   1.000
_cell.angle_alpha   90.00
_cell.angle_beta   90.00
_cell.angle_gamma   90.00
#
_symmetry.space_group_name_H-M   'P 1'
#
loop_
_entity.id
_entity.type
_entity.pdbx_description
1 polymer ?
#
loop_
_entity_poly.entity_id
_entity_poly.type
_entity_poly.pdbx_seq_one_letter_code
_entity_poly.pdbx_strand_id
1 'polypeptide(L)'
;MILSTIAFYKRATCPSSETLLSYRTCDMAAEQMIWVSSHLDECDFCGAEIQLLTEHAPAEEEECALSDMPLNLRWLAKSLLSADLLGLESLAGTNYEKERLTLTDA
;
A
#
# COMPACT_ATOMS: atom_id res chain seq x y z
N MET A 1 -11.82 -27.51 12.55
CA MET A 1 -12.25 -26.21 11.99
C MET A 1 -11.06 -25.67 11.22
N ILE A 2 -11.16 -25.62 9.90
CA ILE A 2 -10.06 -25.15 9.05
C ILE A 2 -10.01 -23.64 9.26
N LEU A 3 -8.99 -23.14 9.96
CA LEU A 3 -8.67 -21.71 9.94
C LEU A 3 -8.21 -21.41 8.51
N SER A 4 -9.15 -21.05 7.65
CA SER A 4 -8.84 -20.37 6.40
C SER A 4 -8.08 -19.11 6.81
N THR A 5 -6.79 -19.05 6.48
CA THR A 5 -5.99 -17.84 6.61
C THR A 5 -6.70 -16.74 5.82
N ILE A 6 -7.45 -15.87 6.52
CA ILE A 6 -8.05 -14.71 5.90
C ILE A 6 -6.89 -13.86 5.44
N ALA A 7 -6.74 -13.78 4.14
CA ALA A 7 -5.53 -13.27 3.56
C ALA A 7 -5.60 -11.73 3.55
N PHE A 8 -4.80 -11.12 4.41
CA PHE A 8 -4.70 -9.67 4.57
C PHE A 8 -3.87 -9.08 3.44
N TYR A 9 -4.49 -8.87 2.28
CA TYR A 9 -3.84 -8.23 1.14
C TYR A 9 -4.82 -7.35 0.36
N LYS A 10 -4.29 -6.34 -0.32
CA LYS A 10 -5.05 -5.46 -1.20
C LYS A 10 -5.45 -6.21 -2.47
N ARG A 11 -6.75 -6.34 -2.71
CA ARG A 11 -7.32 -6.96 -3.92
C ARG A 11 -7.50 -5.91 -5.02
N ALA A 12 -7.57 -6.36 -6.27
CA ALA A 12 -7.92 -5.47 -7.39
C ALA A 12 -9.34 -4.87 -7.28
N THR A 13 -10.20 -5.50 -6.47
CA THR A 13 -11.55 -5.03 -6.15
C THR A 13 -11.58 -4.04 -5.00
N CYS A 14 -10.46 -3.82 -4.31
CA CYS A 14 -10.39 -2.86 -3.21
C CYS A 14 -10.51 -1.43 -3.74
N PRO A 15 -11.22 -0.54 -3.01
CA PRO A 15 -11.22 0.89 -3.31
C PRO A 15 -9.80 1.47 -3.29
N SER A 16 -9.60 2.56 -4.02
CA SER A 16 -8.38 3.34 -3.90
C SER A 16 -8.35 4.06 -2.56
N SER A 17 -7.15 4.42 -2.10
CA SER A 17 -6.98 5.17 -0.85
C SER A 17 -7.64 6.56 -0.91
N GLU A 18 -7.66 7.18 -2.09
CA GLU A 18 -8.39 8.42 -2.37
C GLU A 18 -9.90 8.24 -2.18
N THR A 19 -10.48 7.14 -2.69
CA THR A 19 -11.90 6.83 -2.47
C THR A 19 -12.21 6.62 -0.98
N LEU A 20 -11.34 5.95 -0.22
CA LEU A 20 -11.52 5.78 1.23
C LEU A 20 -11.44 7.12 1.98
N LEU A 21 -10.58 8.04 1.54
CA LEU A 21 -10.52 9.41 2.08
C LEU A 21 -11.81 10.19 1.79
N SER A 22 -12.31 10.15 0.55
CA SER A 22 -13.59 10.77 0.19
C SER A 22 -14.77 10.17 0.95
N TYR A 23 -14.72 8.86 1.23
CA TYR A 23 -15.75 8.17 2.01
C TYR A 23 -15.78 8.71 3.45
N ARG A 24 -14.60 8.93 4.05
CA ARG A 24 -14.45 9.52 5.38
C ARG A 24 -14.95 10.96 5.45
N THR A 25 -14.67 11.79 4.44
CA THR A 25 -15.14 13.19 4.40
C THR A 25 -16.60 13.32 3.98
N CYS A 26 -17.26 12.20 3.68
CA CYS A 26 -18.60 12.15 3.09
C CYS A 26 -18.72 12.92 1.76
N ASP A 27 -17.61 13.07 1.03
CA ASP A 27 -17.52 13.81 -0.23
C ASP A 27 -17.62 12.86 -1.44
N MET A 28 -18.75 12.16 -1.54
CA MET A 28 -19.04 11.26 -2.66
C MET A 28 -20.54 11.00 -2.82
N ALA A 29 -20.93 10.42 -3.95
CA ALA A 29 -22.32 10.05 -4.20
C ALA A 29 -22.78 8.92 -3.27
N ALA A 30 -24.06 8.92 -2.88
CA ALA A 30 -24.63 7.91 -1.96
C ALA A 30 -24.45 6.46 -2.47
N GLU A 31 -24.53 6.24 -3.78
CA GLU A 31 -24.30 4.92 -4.39
C GLU A 31 -22.87 4.41 -4.15
N GLN A 32 -21.87 5.31 -4.20
CA GLN A 32 -20.47 4.97 -3.92
C GLN A 32 -20.25 4.71 -2.44
N MET A 33 -20.90 5.47 -1.55
CA MET A 33 -20.82 5.22 -0.10
C MET A 33 -21.31 3.82 0.27
N ILE A 34 -22.45 3.40 -0.29
CA ILE A 34 -23.02 2.07 -0.03
C ILE A 34 -22.09 0.97 -0.54
N TRP A 35 -21.48 1.18 -1.70
CA TRP A 35 -20.52 0.22 -2.23
C TRP A 35 -19.27 0.11 -1.35
N VAL A 36 -18.71 1.23 -0.91
CA VAL A 36 -17.56 1.24 0.00
C VAL A 36 -17.91 0.61 1.35
N SER A 37 -19.07 0.92 1.94
CA SER A 37 -19.49 0.33 3.21
C SER A 37 -19.63 -1.19 3.10
N SER A 38 -20.25 -1.68 2.03
CA SER A 38 -20.35 -3.11 1.74
C SER A 38 -18.98 -3.77 1.58
N HIS A 39 -18.03 -3.09 0.92
CA HIS A 39 -16.67 -3.60 0.77
C HIS A 39 -15.93 -3.70 2.11
N LEU A 40 -16.12 -2.73 3.01
CA LEU A 40 -15.45 -2.71 4.33
C LEU A 40 -15.90 -3.87 5.22
N ASP A 41 -17.15 -4.32 5.09
CA ASP A 41 -17.68 -5.47 5.83
C ASP A 41 -17.03 -6.80 5.39
N GLU A 42 -16.52 -6.88 4.16
CA GLU A 42 -15.92 -8.09 3.57
C GLU A 42 -14.37 -8.04 3.47
N CYS A 43 -13.77 -6.91 3.83
CA CYS A 43 -12.35 -6.65 3.58
C CYS A 43 -11.65 -6.05 4.79
N ASP A 44 -11.02 -6.93 5.58
CA ASP A 44 -10.18 -6.56 6.73
C ASP A 44 -9.06 -5.58 6.36
N PHE A 45 -8.51 -5.68 5.14
CA PHE A 45 -7.47 -4.77 4.66
C PHE A 45 -7.97 -3.33 4.56
N CYS A 46 -9.11 -3.11 3.90
CA CYS A 46 -9.67 -1.77 3.75
C CYS A 46 -10.24 -1.23 5.07
N GLY A 47 -10.74 -2.11 5.94
CA GLY A 47 -11.12 -1.75 7.31
C GLY A 47 -9.94 -1.20 8.10
N ALA A 48 -8.79 -1.89 8.06
CA ALA A 48 -7.55 -1.42 8.68
C ALA A 48 -7.02 -0.13 8.01
N GLU A 49 -7.13 -0.02 6.68
CA GLU A 49 -6.73 1.20 5.95
C GLU A 49 -7.57 2.42 6.38
N ILE A 50 -8.88 2.27 6.57
CA ILE A 50 -9.72 3.37 7.12
C ILE A 50 -9.30 3.76 8.52
N GLN A 51 -9.00 2.79 9.39
CA GLN A 51 -8.54 3.09 10.76
C GLN A 51 -7.24 3.88 10.72
N LEU A 52 -6.27 3.44 9.89
CA LEU A 52 -5.01 4.14 9.67
C LEU A 52 -5.25 5.58 9.20
N LEU A 53 -6.08 5.77 8.18
CA LEU A 53 -6.41 7.10 7.62
C LEU A 53 -7.19 7.98 8.61
N THR A 54 -7.89 7.38 9.57
CA THR A 54 -8.63 8.12 10.62
C THR A 54 -7.68 8.64 11.69
N GLU A 55 -6.77 7.79 12.15
CA GLU A 55 -5.78 8.14 13.18
C GLU A 55 -4.69 9.06 12.63
N HIS A 56 -4.27 8.82 11.39
CA HIS A 56 -3.26 9.56 10.66
C HIS A 56 -3.94 10.25 9.48
N ALA A 57 -4.87 11.15 9.79
CA ALA A 57 -5.35 12.07 8.78
C ALA A 57 -4.12 12.71 8.12
N PRO A 58 -4.10 12.91 6.79
CA PRO A 58 -3.10 13.77 6.18
C PRO A 58 -3.24 15.12 6.87
N ALA A 59 -2.37 15.39 7.85
CA ALA A 59 -2.30 16.67 8.51
C ALA A 59 -2.11 17.68 7.39
N GLU A 60 -2.87 18.77 7.43
CA GLU A 60 -2.70 19.91 6.53
C GLU A 60 -1.21 20.19 6.43
N GLU A 61 -0.63 19.79 5.29
CA GLU A 61 0.79 19.82 4.95
C GLU A 61 1.67 20.14 6.15
N GLU A 62 1.82 19.17 7.08
CA GLU A 62 2.84 19.29 8.11
C GLU A 62 4.12 19.48 7.32
N GLU A 63 4.66 20.72 7.30
CA GLU A 63 5.72 21.16 6.40
C GLU A 63 6.81 20.10 6.44
N CYS A 64 6.72 19.17 5.50
CA CYS A 64 7.56 18.01 5.49
C CYS A 64 8.86 18.62 5.00
N ALA A 65 9.70 19.01 5.97
CA ALA A 65 10.84 19.86 5.72
C ALA A 65 11.51 19.26 4.51
N LEU A 66 11.54 20.02 3.41
CA LEU A 66 12.03 19.54 2.13
C LEU A 66 13.52 19.28 2.29
N SER A 67 13.84 18.15 2.90
CA SER A 67 15.18 17.73 3.16
C SER A 67 15.68 17.27 1.83
N ASP A 68 16.75 17.91 1.37
CA ASP A 68 17.42 17.51 0.16
C ASP A 68 17.71 16.01 0.23
N MET A 69 17.24 15.27 -0.78
CA MET A 69 17.57 13.85 -0.91
C MET A 69 19.10 13.70 -0.90
N PRO A 70 19.66 12.89 0.02
CA PRO A 70 21.10 12.65 0.09
C PRO A 70 21.69 12.28 -1.27
N LEU A 71 22.84 12.85 -1.61
CA LEU A 71 23.42 12.74 -2.96
C LEU A 71 23.64 11.30 -3.41
N ASN A 72 24.05 10.43 -2.48
CA ASN A 72 24.23 9.00 -2.71
C ASN A 72 22.92 8.30 -3.09
N LEU A 73 21.81 8.63 -2.41
CA LEU A 73 20.49 8.08 -2.73
C LEU A 73 20.00 8.63 -4.08
N ARG A 74 20.26 9.90 -4.37
CA ARG A 74 19.94 10.51 -5.66
C ARG A 74 20.71 9.85 -6.81
N TRP A 75 21.99 9.57 -6.63
CA TRP A 75 22.81 8.87 -7.63
C TRP A 75 22.33 7.44 -7.84
N LEU A 76 22.04 6.71 -6.75
CA LEU A 76 21.48 5.37 -6.82
C LEU A 76 20.14 5.37 -7.59
N ALA A 77 19.21 6.25 -7.23
CA ALA A 77 17.93 6.37 -7.90
C ALA A 77 18.09 6.68 -9.40
N LYS A 78 18.99 7.60 -9.75
CA LYS A 78 19.33 7.88 -11.16
C LYS A 78 19.90 6.66 -11.86
N SER A 79 20.83 5.94 -11.24
CA SER A 79 21.42 4.73 -11.83
C SER A 79 20.38 3.63 -12.04
N LEU A 80 19.48 3.40 -11.08
CA LEU A 80 18.39 2.45 -11.20
C LEU A 80 17.43 2.85 -12.32
N LEU A 81 16.91 4.08 -12.30
CA LEU A 81 15.95 4.56 -13.30
C LEU A 81 16.57 4.68 -14.70
N SER A 82 17.88 4.96 -14.80
CA SER A 82 18.59 4.99 -16.08
C SER A 82 18.94 3.59 -16.58
N ALA A 83 19.12 2.63 -15.66
CA ALA A 83 19.31 1.22 -16.00
C ALA A 83 17.98 0.49 -16.29
N ASP A 84 16.85 1.01 -15.81
CA ASP A 84 15.52 0.42 -15.90
C ASP A 84 14.90 0.41 -17.30
N LEU A 85 15.53 1.02 -18.31
CA LEU A 85 15.18 0.69 -19.69
C LEU A 85 15.68 -0.70 -20.14
N LEU A 86 16.51 -1.38 -19.33
CA LEU A 86 17.08 -2.69 -19.66
C LEU A 86 17.03 -3.72 -18.51
N GLY A 87 16.55 -3.40 -17.30
CA GLY A 87 16.74 -4.29 -16.13
C GLY A 87 15.63 -4.38 -15.06
N LEU A 88 14.52 -3.64 -15.17
CA LEU A 88 13.49 -3.59 -14.11
C LEU A 88 12.83 -4.95 -13.81
N GLU A 89 12.87 -5.88 -14.76
CA GLU A 89 12.34 -7.24 -14.62
C GLU A 89 13.11 -8.08 -13.58
N SER A 90 14.40 -7.78 -13.34
CA SER A 90 15.25 -8.57 -12.45
C SER A 90 15.04 -8.25 -10.96
N LEU A 91 14.60 -7.04 -10.61
CA LEU A 91 14.35 -6.65 -9.21
C LEU A 91 12.98 -7.10 -8.70
N ALA A 92 12.00 -7.24 -9.58
CA ALA A 92 10.71 -7.85 -9.22
C ALA A 92 10.86 -9.33 -8.83
N GLY A 93 11.80 -10.05 -9.47
CA GLY A 93 12.06 -11.47 -9.20
C GLY A 93 12.67 -11.76 -7.83
N THR A 94 13.45 -10.84 -7.25
CA THR A 94 14.13 -11.07 -5.96
C THR A 94 13.23 -10.87 -4.74
N ASN A 95 12.03 -10.29 -4.91
CA ASN A 95 11.02 -10.24 -3.86
C ASN A 95 10.29 -11.59 -3.65
N TYR A 96 10.34 -12.52 -4.62
CA TYR A 96 9.68 -13.82 -4.52
C TYR A 96 10.52 -14.92 -3.85
N GLU A 97 11.82 -14.74 -3.66
CA GLU A 97 12.70 -15.78 -3.09
C GLU A 97 12.83 -15.74 -1.55
N LYS A 98 12.33 -14.70 -0.88
CA LYS A 98 12.47 -14.57 0.58
C LYS A 98 11.63 -15.58 1.39
N GLU A 99 10.73 -16.33 0.76
CA GLU A 99 9.90 -17.37 1.40
C GLU A 99 10.52 -18.79 1.37
N ARG A 100 11.73 -18.98 0.83
CA ARG A 100 12.36 -20.33 0.75
C ARG A 100 13.47 -20.63 1.75
N LEU A 101 13.81 -19.69 2.63
CA LEU A 101 14.89 -19.85 3.62
C LEU A 101 14.35 -19.74 5.05
N THR A 102 13.44 -20.63 5.42
CA THR A 102 13.22 -20.96 6.83
C THR A 102 13.33 -22.46 7.05
N LEU A 103 14.43 -22.81 7.75
CA LEU A 103 14.60 -23.95 8.65
C LEU A 103 14.90 -25.33 8.04
N THR A 104 16.19 -25.56 7.80
CA THR A 104 16.83 -26.83 8.19
C THR A 104 18.07 -26.54 9.02
N ASP A 105 18.15 -27.25 10.15
CA ASP A 105 19.26 -27.49 11.08
C ASP A 105 19.75 -26.36 12.01
N ALA A 106 19.28 -26.46 13.27
CA ALA A 106 20.17 -26.64 14.43
C ALA A 106 19.43 -27.46 15.51
#